data_AF-A0A9E3JSE3-F1
#
_entry.id   AF-A0A9E3JSE3-F1
#
_cell.length_a   1.000
_cell.length_b   1.000
_cell.length_c   1.000
_cell.angle_alpha   90.00
_cell.angle_beta   90.00
_cell.angle_gamma   90.00
#
_symmetry.space_group_name_H-M   'P 1'
#
loop_
_entity.id
_entity.type
_entity.pdbx_description
1 polymer ?
#
loop_
_entity_poly.entity_id
_entity_poly.type
_entity_poly.pdbx_seq_one_letter_code
_entity_poly.pdbx_strand_id
1 'polypeptide(L)'
;MPVSELSHAGQFAATLAAVFVAAYVFARVEVEIEGDAGWAANLPTWRVEEHPLLDIFWGGRALTGYHAWMFSFIGVIFHFPLAFMGQWSLPLEARVMAAVMLFWVVEDYLWFVVNPAFGWRRFKR
;
A
#
# COMPACT_ATOMS: atom_id res chain seq x y z
N MET A 1 -6.42 -33.22 8.55
CA MET A 1 -6.10 -32.52 9.81
C MET A 1 -7.20 -31.51 10.06
N PRO A 2 -7.67 -31.31 11.31
CA PRO A 2 -8.65 -30.26 11.58
C PRO A 2 -8.02 -28.89 11.32
N VAL A 3 -8.70 -28.05 10.56
CA VAL A 3 -8.33 -26.64 10.37
C VAL A 3 -9.09 -25.83 11.40
N SER A 4 -8.38 -24.99 12.15
CA SER A 4 -9.01 -24.02 13.06
C SER A 4 -9.51 -22.84 12.24
N GLU A 5 -10.82 -22.72 12.10
CA GLU A 5 -11.47 -21.59 11.44
C GLU A 5 -11.79 -20.48 12.45
N LEU A 6 -11.46 -19.24 12.11
CA LEU A 6 -11.91 -18.09 12.88
C LEU A 6 -13.40 -17.84 12.61
N SER A 7 -14.12 -17.34 13.62
CA SER A 7 -15.47 -16.79 13.40
C SER A 7 -15.42 -15.62 12.40
N HIS A 8 -16.54 -15.25 11.77
CA HIS A 8 -16.54 -14.11 10.84
C HIS A 8 -16.01 -12.81 11.48
N ALA A 9 -16.36 -12.55 12.74
CA ALA A 9 -15.83 -11.41 13.48
C ALA A 9 -14.31 -11.53 13.71
N GLY A 10 -13.83 -12.74 14.03
CA GLY A 10 -12.40 -13.03 14.18
C GLY A 10 -11.64 -12.86 12.87
N GLN A 11 -12.16 -13.36 11.75
CA GLN A 11 -11.58 -13.18 10.42
C GLN A 11 -11.50 -11.70 10.05
N PHE A 12 -12.57 -10.94 10.27
CA PHE A 12 -12.59 -9.51 10.00
C PHE A 12 -11.54 -8.76 10.82
N ALA A 13 -11.48 -8.99 12.13
CA ALA A 13 -10.49 -8.36 13.01
C ALA A 13 -9.06 -8.75 12.62
N ALA A 14 -8.81 -10.02 12.31
CA ALA A 14 -7.52 -10.51 11.86
C ALA A 14 -7.08 -9.86 10.54
N THR A 15 -7.99 -9.71 9.58
CA THR A 15 -7.72 -9.02 8.31
C THR A 15 -7.35 -7.57 8.54
N LEU A 16 -8.11 -6.82 9.36
CA LEU A 16 -7.79 -5.44 9.67
C LEU A 16 -6.40 -5.33 10.32
N ALA A 17 -6.12 -6.15 11.35
CA ALA A 17 -4.83 -6.15 12.00
C ALA A 17 -3.68 -6.46 11.03
N ALA A 18 -3.86 -7.46 10.16
CA ALA A 18 -2.87 -7.85 9.17
C ALA A 18 -2.60 -6.72 8.15
N VAL A 19 -3.66 -6.04 7.68
CA VAL A 19 -3.53 -4.91 6.75
C VAL A 19 -2.77 -3.75 7.41
N PHE A 20 -3.07 -3.42 8.67
CA PHE A 20 -2.38 -2.35 9.39
C PHE A 20 -0.90 -2.67 9.63
N VAL A 21 -0.58 -3.92 9.98
CA VAL A 21 0.81 -4.37 10.14
C VAL A 21 1.54 -4.31 8.80
N ALA A 22 0.92 -4.79 7.72
CA ALA A 22 1.50 -4.73 6.37
C ALA A 22 1.77 -3.28 5.94
N ALA A 23 0.80 -2.39 6.15
CA ALA A 23 0.92 -0.96 5.84
C ALA A 23 2.06 -0.31 6.64
N TYR A 24 2.16 -0.58 7.95
CA TYR A 24 3.26 -0.07 8.77
C TYR A 24 4.63 -0.54 8.28
N VAL A 25 4.77 -1.84 7.98
CA VAL A 25 6.03 -2.40 7.48
C VAL A 25 6.38 -1.79 6.12
N PHE A 26 5.40 -1.63 5.23
CA PHE A 26 5.63 -1.02 3.93
C PHE A 26 6.03 0.45 4.03
N ALA A 27 5.35 1.25 4.86
CA ALA A 27 5.72 2.64 5.11
C ALA A 27 7.16 2.76 5.64
N ARG A 28 7.60 1.83 6.48
CA ARG A 28 9.01 1.77 6.91
C ARG A 28 9.94 1.48 5.74
N VAL A 29 9.63 0.49 4.92
CA VAL A 29 10.43 0.17 3.72
C VAL A 29 10.52 1.37 2.79
N GLU A 30 9.40 2.03 2.52
CA GLU A 30 9.36 3.19 1.64
C GLU A 30 10.19 4.35 2.19
N VAL A 31 10.09 4.67 3.48
CA VAL A 31 10.90 5.73 4.10
C VAL A 31 12.41 5.44 3.98
N GLU A 32 12.83 4.20 4.17
CA GLU A 32 14.25 3.81 4.03
C GLU A 32 14.73 3.88 2.57
N ILE A 33 13.85 3.63 1.59
CA ILE A 33 14.15 3.69 0.16
C ILE A 33 14.18 5.13 -0.35
N GLU A 34 13.17 5.95 -0.01
CA GLU A 34 13.02 7.30 -0.54
C GLU A 34 13.91 8.32 0.16
N GLY A 35 14.18 8.11 1.45
CA GLY A 35 14.90 9.05 2.30
C GLY A 35 14.28 10.44 2.32
N ASP A 36 15.12 11.46 2.48
CA ASP A 36 14.69 12.85 2.65
C ASP A 36 14.20 13.51 1.35
N ALA A 37 14.47 12.92 0.20
CA ALA A 37 14.05 13.46 -1.09
C ALA A 37 12.58 13.17 -1.37
N GLY A 38 12.06 12.05 -0.85
CA GLY A 38 10.68 11.60 -1.06
C GLY A 38 10.37 11.23 -2.51
N TRP A 39 9.25 10.55 -2.72
CA TRP A 39 8.66 10.26 -4.02
C TRP A 39 9.64 9.65 -5.04
N ALA A 40 10.50 8.76 -4.54
CA ALA A 40 11.59 8.13 -5.29
C ALA A 40 12.45 9.12 -6.12
N ALA A 41 12.58 10.39 -5.71
CA ALA A 41 13.19 11.44 -6.53
C ALA A 41 14.65 11.13 -6.91
N ASN A 42 15.39 10.47 -6.03
CA ASN A 42 16.79 10.10 -6.23
C ASN A 42 17.00 8.65 -6.70
N LEU A 43 15.93 7.87 -6.88
CA LEU A 43 16.08 6.48 -7.29
C LEU A 43 16.42 6.38 -8.78
N PRO A 44 17.31 5.45 -9.18
CA PRO A 44 17.70 5.23 -10.57
C PRO A 44 16.62 4.42 -11.32
N THR A 45 15.43 5.00 -11.47
CA THR A 45 14.28 4.38 -12.14
C THR A 45 13.81 5.23 -13.32
N TRP A 46 13.15 4.59 -14.28
CA TRP A 46 12.41 5.32 -15.32
C TRP A 46 11.25 6.11 -14.68
N ARG A 47 10.83 7.18 -15.36
CA ARG A 47 9.79 8.11 -14.87
C ARG A 47 8.92 8.60 -16.02
N VAL A 48 7.64 8.74 -15.76
CA VAL A 48 6.68 9.48 -16.58
C VAL A 48 6.36 10.76 -15.82
N GLU A 49 6.91 11.88 -16.29
CA GLU A 49 6.80 13.17 -15.61
C GLU A 49 5.48 13.88 -15.95
N GLU A 50 4.97 13.71 -17.17
CA GLU A 50 3.80 14.43 -17.67
C GLU A 50 2.81 13.50 -18.37
N HIS A 51 1.61 13.36 -17.80
CA HIS A 51 0.47 12.69 -18.44
C HIS A 51 -0.84 13.07 -17.70
N PRO A 52 -1.97 13.33 -18.39
CA PRO A 52 -3.21 13.76 -17.73
C PRO A 52 -3.75 12.80 -16.66
N LEU A 53 -3.45 11.51 -16.79
CA LEU A 53 -3.83 10.51 -15.79
C LEU A 53 -3.05 10.66 -14.47
N LEU A 54 -1.88 11.30 -14.47
CA LEU A 54 -1.12 11.58 -13.24
C LEU A 54 -1.86 12.59 -12.36
N ASP A 55 -2.56 13.55 -12.96
CA ASP A 55 -3.37 14.51 -12.20
C ASP A 55 -4.52 13.84 -11.46
N ILE A 56 -5.09 12.78 -12.06
CA ILE A 56 -6.23 12.03 -11.50
C ILE A 56 -5.76 11.02 -10.45
N PHE A 57 -4.73 10.23 -10.75
CA PHE A 57 -4.34 9.08 -9.92
C PHE A 57 -3.15 9.34 -8.99
N TRP A 58 -2.30 10.32 -9.29
CA TRP A 58 -1.06 10.60 -8.54
C TRP A 58 -0.98 12.04 -8.03
N GLY A 59 -2.08 12.80 -8.05
CA GLY A 59 -2.10 14.18 -7.60
C GLY A 59 -1.09 15.07 -8.34
N GLY A 60 -0.84 14.77 -9.62
CA GLY A 60 0.11 15.48 -10.47
C GLY A 60 1.58 15.11 -10.25
N ARG A 61 1.88 14.13 -9.39
CA ARG A 61 3.25 13.64 -9.21
C ARG A 61 3.64 12.62 -10.28
N ALA A 62 4.93 12.58 -10.60
CA ALA A 62 5.48 11.67 -11.59
C ALA A 62 5.25 10.20 -11.21
N LEU A 63 4.81 9.38 -12.17
CA LEU A 63 4.83 7.93 -12.02
C LEU A 63 6.27 7.45 -12.23
N THR A 64 6.86 6.88 -11.19
CA THR A 64 8.20 6.29 -11.26
C THR A 64 8.08 4.78 -11.42
N GLY A 65 9.10 4.15 -12.00
CA GLY A 65 9.15 2.69 -12.04
C GLY A 65 9.13 2.05 -10.64
N TYR A 66 9.70 2.71 -9.63
CA TYR A 66 9.54 2.29 -8.23
C TYR A 66 8.05 2.19 -7.84
N HIS A 67 7.26 3.25 -8.05
CA HIS A 67 5.83 3.23 -7.77
C HIS A 67 5.11 2.17 -8.62
N ALA A 68 5.37 2.11 -9.92
CA ALA A 68 4.71 1.16 -10.81
C ALA A 68 4.89 -0.30 -10.35
N TRP A 69 6.12 -0.67 -9.98
CA TRP A 69 6.43 -2.02 -9.50
C TRP A 69 5.91 -2.28 -8.10
N MET A 70 6.00 -1.32 -7.18
CA MET A 70 5.46 -1.48 -5.82
C MET A 70 3.94 -1.61 -5.82
N PHE A 71 3.22 -0.76 -6.56
CA PHE A 71 1.76 -0.86 -6.70
C PHE A 71 1.34 -2.21 -7.30
N SER A 72 2.07 -2.67 -8.31
CA SER A 72 1.82 -3.99 -8.92
C SER A 72 2.10 -5.13 -7.94
N PHE A 73 3.21 -5.06 -7.19
CA PHE A 73 3.58 -6.07 -6.21
C PHE A 73 2.53 -6.19 -5.10
N ILE A 74 2.11 -5.06 -4.51
CA ILE A 74 1.05 -5.03 -3.50
C ILE A 74 -0.26 -5.58 -4.07
N GLY A 75 -0.63 -5.14 -5.29
CA GLY A 75 -1.79 -5.70 -6.00
C GLY A 75 -1.73 -7.22 -6.09
N VAL A 76 -0.61 -7.78 -6.55
CA VAL A 76 -0.42 -9.23 -6.67
C VAL A 76 -0.51 -9.93 -5.31
N ILE A 77 0.17 -9.42 -4.27
CA ILE A 77 0.19 -10.05 -2.95
C ILE A 77 -1.19 -10.07 -2.29
N PHE A 78 -1.98 -9.02 -2.44
CA PHE A 78 -3.34 -8.99 -1.92
C PHE A 78 -4.29 -9.94 -2.67
N HIS A 79 -4.06 -10.19 -3.96
CA HIS A 79 -4.81 -11.18 -4.74
C HIS A 79 -4.24 -12.60 -4.66
N PHE A 80 -3.02 -12.76 -4.14
CA PHE A 80 -2.33 -14.04 -4.06
C PHE A 80 -3.14 -15.13 -3.37
N PRO A 81 -3.86 -14.89 -2.25
CA PRO A 81 -4.71 -15.91 -1.63
C PRO A 81 -5.81 -16.43 -2.57
N LEU A 82 -6.42 -15.57 -3.38
CA LEU A 82 -7.46 -15.99 -4.35
C LEU A 82 -6.86 -16.92 -5.41
N ALA A 83 -5.68 -16.54 -5.92
CA ALA A 83 -4.91 -17.34 -6.87
C ALA A 83 -4.46 -18.69 -6.28
N PHE A 84 -3.91 -18.66 -5.07
CA PHE A 84 -3.40 -19.84 -4.36
C PHE A 84 -4.52 -20.83 -4.02
N MET A 85 -5.67 -20.33 -3.58
CA MET A 85 -6.84 -21.17 -3.27
C MET A 85 -7.63 -21.57 -4.53
N GLY A 86 -7.38 -20.94 -5.68
CA GLY A 86 -8.16 -21.16 -6.90
C GLY A 86 -9.61 -20.69 -6.78
N GLN A 87 -9.89 -19.71 -5.92
CA GLN A 87 -11.25 -19.28 -5.57
C GLN A 87 -11.46 -17.80 -5.91
N TRP A 88 -12.39 -17.54 -6.82
CA TRP A 88 -12.81 -16.19 -7.19
C TRP A 88 -14.32 -16.03 -7.08
N SER A 89 -14.72 -14.89 -6.56
CA SER A 89 -16.10 -14.41 -6.60
C SER A 89 -16.09 -12.90 -6.44
N LEU A 90 -17.13 -12.20 -6.93
CA LEU A 90 -17.23 -10.75 -6.76
C LEU A 90 -17.15 -10.31 -5.29
N PRO A 91 -17.74 -11.01 -4.30
CA PRO A 91 -17.55 -10.68 -2.89
C PRO A 91 -16.11 -10.83 -2.40
N LEU A 92 -15.37 -11.83 -2.88
CA LEU A 92 -13.95 -12.01 -2.53
C LEU A 92 -13.10 -10.89 -3.14
N GLU A 93 -13.34 -10.56 -4.41
CA GLU A 93 -12.68 -9.45 -5.10
C GLU A 93 -12.92 -8.12 -4.37
N ALA A 94 -14.18 -7.84 -3.99
CA ALA A 94 -14.51 -6.64 -3.24
C ALA A 94 -13.79 -6.56 -1.89
N ARG A 95 -13.59 -7.69 -1.20
CA ARG A 95 -12.81 -7.74 0.06
C ARG A 95 -11.34 -7.46 -0.18
N VAL A 96 -10.76 -8.03 -1.23
CA VAL A 96 -9.36 -7.76 -1.61
C VAL A 96 -9.18 -6.29 -1.95
N MET A 97 -10.05 -5.72 -2.78
CA MET A 97 -9.98 -4.30 -3.15
C MET A 97 -10.17 -3.38 -1.95
N ALA A 98 -11.11 -3.68 -1.05
CA ALA A 98 -11.28 -2.93 0.19
C ALA A 98 -10.02 -2.98 1.07
N ALA A 99 -9.36 -4.14 1.15
CA ALA A 99 -8.13 -4.31 1.91
C ALA A 99 -6.95 -3.55 1.26
N VAL A 100 -6.85 -3.52 -0.06
CA VAL A 100 -5.85 -2.73 -0.81
C VAL A 100 -6.07 -1.23 -0.60
N MET A 101 -7.32 -0.75 -0.69
CA MET A 101 -7.63 0.67 -0.44
C MET A 101 -7.29 1.06 1.00
N LEU A 102 -7.67 0.22 1.97
CA LEU A 102 -7.35 0.45 3.38
C LEU A 102 -5.83 0.44 3.60
N PHE A 103 -5.11 -0.48 2.97
CA PHE A 103 -3.65 -0.55 3.02
C PHE A 103 -3.04 0.78 2.60
N TRP A 104 -3.35 1.30 1.40
CA TRP A 104 -2.74 2.54 0.90
C TRP A 104 -3.09 3.76 1.76
N VAL A 105 -4.33 3.87 2.25
CA VAL A 105 -4.73 4.99 3.13
C VAL A 105 -3.98 4.94 4.47
N VAL A 106 -3.87 3.76 5.08
CA VAL A 106 -3.17 3.59 6.35
C VAL A 106 -1.66 3.75 6.17
N GLU A 107 -1.13 3.23 5.08
CA GLU A 107 0.28 3.31 4.71
C GLU A 107 0.69 4.78 4.51
N ASP A 108 0.01 5.55 3.65
CA ASP A 108 0.26 6.99 3.44
C ASP A 108 0.26 7.76 4.78
N TYR A 109 -0.75 7.51 5.62
CA TYR A 109 -0.82 8.13 6.94
C TYR A 109 0.39 7.77 7.81
N LEU A 110 0.74 6.48 7.87
CA LEU A 110 1.86 5.99 8.65
C LEU A 110 3.19 6.47 8.10
N TRP A 111 3.32 6.62 6.78
CA TRP A 111 4.48 7.20 6.12
C TRP A 111 4.76 8.59 6.69
N PHE A 112 3.76 9.46 6.78
CA PHE A 112 3.92 10.78 7.42
C PHE A 112 4.22 10.68 8.92
N VAL A 113 3.68 9.69 9.63
CA VAL A 113 3.95 9.51 11.06
C VAL A 113 5.41 9.09 11.30
N VAL A 114 5.95 8.18 10.49
CA VAL A 114 7.27 7.56 10.69
C VAL A 114 8.40 8.23 9.91
N ASN A 115 8.09 9.02 8.87
CA ASN A 115 9.10 9.71 8.08
C ASN A 115 9.64 10.95 8.82
N PRO A 116 10.92 10.97 9.22
CA PRO A 116 11.49 12.11 9.94
C PRO A 116 11.63 13.38 9.09
N ALA A 117 11.74 13.26 7.77
CA ALA A 117 11.88 14.38 6.85
C ALA A 117 10.55 15.06 6.50
N PHE A 118 9.43 14.34 6.54
CA PHE A 118 8.13 14.86 6.11
C PHE A 118 7.06 14.89 7.22
N GLY A 119 7.37 14.34 8.40
CA GLY A 119 6.37 14.12 9.43
C GLY A 119 5.89 15.33 10.21
N TRP A 120 5.04 15.05 11.21
CA TRP A 120 4.21 16.05 11.90
C TRP A 120 4.93 17.29 12.46
N ARG A 121 6.24 17.19 12.71
CA ARG A 121 7.08 18.29 13.21
C ARG A 121 7.19 19.48 12.23
N ARG A 122 6.86 19.28 10.95
CA ARG A 122 6.86 20.34 9.92
C ARG A 122 5.52 21.04 9.75
N PHE A 123 4.41 20.49 10.25
CA PHE A 123 3.15 21.23 10.35
C PHE A 123 3.21 22.18 11.54
N LYS A 124 4.00 23.24 11.42
CA LYS A 124 3.91 24.40 12.31
C LYS A 124 2.76 25.27 11.81
N ARG A 125 1.87 25.67 12.74
CA ARG A 125 0.92 26.76 12.52
C ARG A 125 1.65 28.05 12.21
#